data_AF-A0A831Z7J8-F1
#
_entry.id   AF-A0A831Z7J8-F1
#
_cell.length_a   1.000
_cell.length_b   1.000
_cell.length_c   1.000
_cell.angle_alpha   90.00
_cell.angle_beta   90.00
_cell.angle_gamma   90.00
#
_symmetry.space_group_name_H-M   'P 1'
#
loop_
_entity.id
_entity.type
_entity.pdbx_description
1 polymer ?
#
loop_
_entity_poly.entity_id
_entity_poly.type
_entity_poly.pdbx_seq_one_letter_code
_entity_poly.pdbx_strand_id
1 'polypeptide(L)'
;SIYIALLFYAASAAFDVLDGAVARATDRKSKLGAFLDSTTDRIVDAIYVFSLYLLHVISIEGTMLLLVASYLISYVRARAEALGVHMEGVGIIERGERVILTFIAVALTPISLPTSKVLVYLLIILSLITALQRIYHAYKDLK
;
A
#
# COMPACT_ATOMS: atom_id res chain seq x y z
N SER A 1 4.36 3.05 22.17
CA SER A 1 5.03 4.33 21.87
C SER A 1 5.15 4.48 20.36
N ILE A 2 5.03 5.69 19.81
CA ILE A 2 5.15 5.94 18.36
C ILE A 2 6.51 5.52 17.81
N TYR A 3 7.58 5.62 18.61
CA TYR A 3 8.93 5.19 18.23
C TYR A 3 9.03 3.68 18.04
N ILE A 4 8.33 2.90 18.87
CA ILE A 4 8.25 1.43 18.71
C ILE A 4 7.51 1.09 17.42
N ALA A 5 6.41 1.80 17.11
CA ALA A 5 5.68 1.61 15.87
C ALA A 5 6.55 1.91 14.64
N LEU A 6 7.31 3.02 14.66
CA LEU A 6 8.25 3.37 13.59
C LEU A 6 9.37 2.33 13.42
N LEU A 7 9.88 1.78 14.52
CA LEU A 7 10.89 0.72 14.47
C LEU A 7 10.35 -0.55 13.80
N PHE A 8 9.16 -1.01 14.21
CA PHE A 8 8.53 -2.19 13.59
C PHE A 8 8.15 -1.94 12.13
N TYR A 9 7.72 -0.72 11.80
CA TYR A 9 7.45 -0.33 10.42
C TYR A 9 8.72 -0.42 9.58
N ALA A 10 9.81 0.21 10.02
CA ALA A 10 11.09 0.18 9.31
C ALA A 10 11.64 -1.25 9.19
N ALA A 11 11.54 -2.06 10.25
CA ALA A 11 11.93 -3.46 10.22
C ALA A 11 11.10 -4.27 9.21
N SER A 12 9.77 -4.07 9.18
CA SER A 12 8.89 -4.72 8.21
C SER A 12 9.26 -4.36 6.77
N ALA A 13 9.51 -3.08 6.48
CA ALA A 13 9.93 -2.64 5.15
C ALA A 13 11.32 -3.18 4.77
N ALA A 14 12.24 -3.28 5.73
CA ALA A 14 13.56 -3.87 5.51
C ALA A 14 13.47 -5.37 5.21
N PHE A 15 12.64 -6.12 5.94
CA PHE A 15 12.43 -7.55 5.69
C PHE A 15 11.81 -7.80 4.31
N ASP A 16 10.84 -6.99 3.87
CA ASP A 16 10.23 -7.08 2.53
C ASP A 16 11.30 -6.95 1.42
N VAL A 17 12.21 -5.97 1.57
CA VAL A 17 13.33 -5.78 0.63
C VAL A 17 14.31 -6.96 0.66
N LEU A 18 14.63 -7.48 1.86
CA LEU A 18 15.53 -8.61 2.03
C LEU A 18 14.93 -9.90 1.45
N ASP A 19 13.66 -10.18 1.70
CA ASP A 19 12.96 -11.35 1.18
C ASP A 19 12.94 -11.33 -0.36
N GLY A 20 12.68 -10.16 -0.95
CA GLY A 20 12.80 -9.96 -2.39
C GLY A 20 14.22 -10.20 -2.93
N ALA A 21 15.25 -9.78 -2.20
CA ALA A 21 16.65 -10.01 -2.58
C ALA A 21 17.04 -11.49 -2.47
N VAL A 22 16.64 -12.17 -1.39
CA VAL A 22 16.90 -13.60 -1.16
C VAL A 22 16.18 -14.44 -2.20
N ALA A 23 14.92 -14.14 -2.53
CA ALA A 23 14.16 -14.86 -3.55
C ALA A 23 14.81 -14.76 -4.94
N ARG A 24 15.36 -13.58 -5.30
CA ARG A 24 16.12 -13.40 -6.55
C ARG A 24 17.46 -14.15 -6.52
N ALA A 25 18.19 -14.09 -5.42
CA ALA A 25 19.51 -14.73 -5.30
C ALA A 25 19.45 -16.26 -5.27
N THR A 26 18.32 -16.81 -4.81
CA THR A 26 18.13 -18.26 -4.65
C THR A 26 17.31 -18.91 -5.79
N ASP A 27 16.87 -18.12 -6.78
CA ASP A 27 15.94 -18.51 -7.85
C ASP A 27 14.67 -19.25 -7.36
N ARG A 28 14.29 -19.02 -6.08
CA ARG A 28 13.13 -19.65 -5.46
C ARG A 28 11.89 -18.78 -5.64
N LYS A 29 11.31 -18.79 -6.84
CA LYS A 29 9.96 -18.23 -7.08
C LYS A 29 8.91 -19.33 -6.97
N SER A 30 8.18 -19.38 -5.87
CA SER A 30 7.08 -20.33 -5.66
C SER A 30 5.71 -19.65 -5.70
N LYS A 31 4.70 -20.35 -6.23
CA LYS A 31 3.31 -19.86 -6.25
C LYS A 31 2.77 -19.60 -4.85
N LEU A 32 3.11 -20.49 -3.90
CA LEU A 32 2.72 -20.33 -2.49
C LEU A 32 3.37 -19.09 -1.87
N GLY A 33 4.68 -18.87 -2.13
CA GLY A 33 5.38 -17.69 -1.64
C GLY A 33 4.77 -16.40 -2.15
N ALA A 34 4.52 -16.28 -3.46
CA ALA A 34 3.87 -15.11 -4.04
C ALA A 34 2.46 -14.85 -3.47
N PHE A 35 1.70 -15.91 -3.19
CA PHE A 35 0.39 -15.80 -2.53
C PHE A 35 0.51 -15.30 -1.08
N LEU A 36 1.43 -15.87 -0.30
CA LEU A 36 1.64 -15.47 1.10
C LEU A 36 2.16 -14.04 1.20
N ASP A 37 3.09 -13.65 0.35
CA ASP A 37 3.65 -12.31 0.24
C ASP A 37 2.56 -11.27 -0.04
N SER A 38 1.83 -11.46 -1.14
CA SER A 38 0.74 -10.55 -1.51
C SER A 38 -0.40 -10.48 -0.49
N THR A 39 -0.67 -11.56 0.24
CA THR A 39 -1.67 -11.60 1.32
C THR A 39 -1.17 -10.87 2.57
N THR A 40 0.06 -11.15 3.00
CA THR A 40 0.69 -10.54 4.18
C THR A 40 0.82 -9.04 4.00
N ASP A 41 1.20 -8.60 2.80
CA ASP A 41 1.21 -7.19 2.45
C ASP A 41 -0.13 -6.48 2.68
N ARG A 42 -1.27 -7.13 2.40
CA ARG A 42 -2.58 -6.49 2.62
C ARG A 42 -2.88 -6.34 4.10
N ILE A 43 -2.51 -7.33 4.90
CA ILE A 43 -2.62 -7.27 6.37
C ILE A 43 -1.75 -6.12 6.89
N VAL A 44 -0.51 -6.01 6.42
CA VAL A 44 0.42 -4.94 6.79
C VAL A 44 -0.10 -3.57 6.38
N ASP A 45 -0.58 -3.41 5.14
CA ASP A 45 -1.20 -2.18 4.65
C ASP A 45 -2.38 -1.77 5.56
N ALA A 46 -3.21 -2.72 5.99
CA ALA A 46 -4.34 -2.43 6.88
C ALA A 46 -3.89 -1.97 8.27
N ILE A 47 -2.86 -2.60 8.84
CA ILE A 47 -2.26 -2.18 10.12
C ILE A 47 -1.70 -0.76 10.01
N TYR A 48 -1.00 -0.45 8.92
CA TYR A 48 -0.45 0.88 8.69
C TYR A 48 -1.55 1.94 8.60
N VAL A 49 -2.60 1.69 7.83
CA VAL A 49 -3.73 2.64 7.73
C VAL A 49 -4.46 2.78 9.07
N PHE A 50 -4.67 1.68 9.81
CA PHE A 50 -5.28 1.75 11.14
C PHE A 50 -4.42 2.53 12.15
N SER A 51 -3.09 2.49 12.03
CA SER A 51 -2.21 3.29 12.88
C SER A 51 -2.45 4.80 12.71
N LEU A 52 -2.78 5.26 11.50
CA LEU A 52 -3.08 6.68 11.23
C LEU A 52 -4.36 7.12 11.95
N TYR A 53 -5.35 6.24 12.08
CA TYR A 53 -6.56 6.47 12.86
C TYR A 53 -6.24 6.59 14.36
N LEU A 54 -5.47 5.63 14.91
CA LEU A 54 -5.06 5.66 16.32
C LEU A 54 -4.24 6.91 16.68
N LEU A 55 -3.50 7.45 15.71
CA LEU A 55 -2.72 8.68 15.83
C LEU A 55 -3.53 9.96 15.58
N HIS A 56 -4.84 9.86 15.35
CA HIS A 56 -5.74 10.99 15.07
C HIS A 56 -5.33 11.80 13.81
N VAL A 57 -4.61 11.17 12.89
CA VAL A 57 -4.22 11.75 11.59
C VAL A 57 -5.40 11.71 10.63
N ILE A 58 -6.25 10.69 10.70
CA ILE A 58 -7.44 10.57 9.86
C ILE A 58 -8.65 10.17 10.68
N SER A 59 -9.84 10.55 10.20
CA SER A 59 -11.11 10.09 10.75
C SER A 59 -11.37 8.63 10.38
N ILE A 60 -12.39 8.02 10.98
CA ILE A 60 -12.79 6.65 10.65
C ILE A 60 -13.25 6.55 9.18
N GLU A 61 -13.94 7.56 8.66
CA GLU A 61 -14.36 7.63 7.25
C GLU A 61 -13.15 7.72 6.32
N GLY A 62 -12.16 8.56 6.65
CA GLY A 62 -10.90 8.65 5.91
C GLY A 62 -10.10 7.34 5.94
N THR A 63 -10.13 6.64 7.07
CA THR A 63 -9.51 5.31 7.24
C THR A 63 -10.16 4.29 6.30
N MET A 64 -11.49 4.24 6.29
CA MET A 64 -12.23 3.33 5.41
C MET A 64 -11.99 3.66 3.93
N LEU A 65 -11.98 4.93 3.55
CA LEU A 65 -11.66 5.36 2.18
C LEU A 65 -10.26 4.93 1.75
N LEU A 66 -9.25 5.13 2.61
CA LEU A 66 -7.87 4.75 2.29
C LEU A 66 -7.72 3.22 2.19
N LEU A 67 -8.35 2.46 3.09
CA LEU A 67 -8.36 1.00 3.04
C LEU A 67 -9.01 0.48 1.76
N VAL A 68 -10.22 0.97 1.43
CA VAL A 68 -10.93 0.59 0.21
C VAL A 68 -10.09 0.91 -1.02
N ALA A 69 -9.51 2.12 -1.10
CA ALA A 69 -8.66 2.50 -2.23
C ALA A 69 -7.42 1.59 -2.34
N SER A 70 -6.69 1.34 -1.25
CA SER A 70 -5.50 0.49 -1.26
C SER A 70 -5.83 -0.96 -1.67
N TYR A 71 -6.94 -1.51 -1.18
CA TYR A 71 -7.38 -2.86 -1.52
C TYR A 71 -7.89 -2.93 -2.96
N LEU A 72 -8.59 -1.91 -3.45
CA LEU A 72 -9.09 -1.86 -4.83
C LEU A 72 -7.94 -1.79 -5.83
N ILE A 73 -6.89 -1.00 -5.56
CA ILE A 73 -5.67 -0.95 -6.38
C ILE A 73 -5.05 -2.35 -6.54
N SER A 74 -4.94 -3.10 -5.44
CA SER A 74 -4.35 -4.45 -5.43
C SER A 74 -5.28 -5.48 -6.07
N TYR A 75 -6.58 -5.42 -5.78
CA TYR A 75 -7.58 -6.34 -6.31
C TYR A 75 -7.73 -6.20 -7.83
N VAL A 76 -7.86 -4.97 -8.34
CA VAL A 76 -8.02 -4.74 -9.78
C VAL A 76 -6.81 -5.24 -10.54
N ARG A 77 -5.60 -5.00 -10.03
CA ARG A 77 -4.37 -5.56 -10.61
C ARG A 77 -4.42 -7.08 -10.66
N ALA A 78 -4.61 -7.73 -9.50
CA ALA A 78 -4.61 -9.19 -9.42
C ALA A 78 -5.70 -9.83 -10.30
N ARG A 79 -6.89 -9.21 -10.35
CA ARG A 79 -8.01 -9.71 -11.14
C ARG A 79 -7.79 -9.51 -12.64
N ALA A 80 -7.28 -8.36 -13.05
CA ALA A 80 -6.99 -8.09 -14.46
C ALA A 80 -5.84 -8.96 -14.98
N GLU A 81 -4.76 -9.13 -14.21
CA GLU A 81 -3.65 -10.04 -14.55
C GLU A 81 -4.13 -11.50 -14.67
N ALA A 82 -5.06 -11.94 -13.80
CA ALA A 82 -5.67 -13.26 -13.91
C ALA A 82 -6.55 -13.45 -15.17
N LEU A 83 -6.99 -12.35 -15.79
CA LEU A 83 -7.72 -12.34 -17.06
C LEU A 83 -6.80 -12.12 -18.27
N GLY A 84 -5.48 -12.06 -18.08
CA GLY A 84 -4.50 -11.88 -19.14
C GLY A 84 -4.12 -10.43 -19.46
N VAL A 85 -4.61 -9.45 -18.68
CA VAL A 85 -4.28 -8.03 -18.86
C VAL A 85 -2.94 -7.70 -18.20
N HIS A 86 -2.05 -7.02 -18.93
CA HIS A 86 -0.82 -6.48 -18.35
C HIS A 86 -1.09 -5.21 -17.53
N MET A 87 -0.80 -5.25 -16.22
CA MET A 87 -1.11 -4.17 -15.27
C MET A 87 0.13 -3.50 -14.65
N GLU A 88 1.33 -3.95 -15.03
CA GLU A 88 2.59 -3.36 -14.54
C GLU A 88 2.71 -1.89 -14.97
N GLY A 89 3.07 -1.00 -14.04
CA GLY A 89 3.21 0.44 -14.31
C GLY A 89 1.89 1.19 -14.51
N VAL A 90 0.73 0.53 -14.36
CA VAL A 90 -0.57 1.19 -14.49
C VAL A 90 -0.95 1.90 -13.19
N GLY A 91 -1.01 3.22 -13.25
CA GLY A 91 -1.47 4.10 -12.17
C GLY A 91 -0.36 4.98 -11.59
N ILE A 92 -0.74 6.08 -10.94
CA ILE A 92 0.21 7.11 -10.46
C ILE A 92 0.93 6.74 -9.17
N ILE A 93 0.38 5.83 -8.38
CA ILE A 93 0.96 5.41 -7.10
C ILE A 93 0.88 3.89 -6.95
N GLU A 94 2.01 3.25 -6.66
CA GLU A 94 2.06 1.83 -6.35
C GLU A 94 2.14 1.59 -4.84
N ARG A 95 2.38 0.34 -4.44
CA ARG A 95 2.41 -0.01 -3.01
C ARG A 95 3.58 0.66 -2.30
N GLY A 96 4.76 0.65 -2.91
CA GLY A 96 5.98 1.19 -2.31
C GLY A 96 5.81 2.66 -1.89
N GLU A 97 5.27 3.50 -2.77
CA GLU A 97 5.02 4.90 -2.47
C GLU A 97 3.95 5.07 -1.38
N ARG A 98 2.88 4.25 -1.37
CA ARG A 98 1.87 4.30 -0.29
C ARG A 98 2.48 3.98 1.06
N VAL A 99 3.32 2.95 1.12
CA VAL A 99 4.04 2.54 2.33
C VAL A 99 4.99 3.62 2.80
N ILE A 100 5.75 4.25 1.89
CA ILE A 100 6.68 5.35 2.22
C ILE A 100 5.91 6.58 2.72
N LEU A 101 4.86 7.01 2.01
CA LEU A 101 4.07 8.19 2.40
C LEU A 101 3.37 7.99 3.75
N THR A 102 2.87 6.77 4.01
CA THR A 102 2.27 6.42 5.30
C THR A 102 3.31 6.44 6.41
N PHE A 103 4.51 5.88 6.18
CA PHE A 103 5.61 5.95 7.14
C PHE A 103 6.00 7.39 7.47
N ILE A 104 6.16 8.24 6.45
CA ILE A 104 6.47 9.67 6.63
C ILE A 104 5.36 10.36 7.42
N ALA A 105 4.08 10.10 7.12
CA ALA A 105 2.96 10.67 7.87
C ALA A 105 3.01 10.29 9.36
N VAL A 106 3.26 9.02 9.67
CA VAL A 106 3.43 8.53 11.04
C VAL A 106 4.61 9.22 11.72
N ALA A 107 5.78 9.27 11.05
CA ALA A 107 6.99 9.87 11.60
C ALA A 107 6.89 11.37 11.83
N LEU A 108 6.08 12.09 11.04
CA LEU A 108 5.83 13.52 11.18
C LEU A 108 4.77 13.84 12.23
N THR A 109 3.92 12.88 12.63
CA THR A 109 2.85 13.09 13.62
C THR A 109 3.31 13.79 14.90
N PRO A 110 4.43 13.42 15.55
CA PRO A 110 4.88 14.07 16.79
C PRO A 110 5.46 15.47 16.56
N ILE A 111 5.81 15.82 15.31
CA ILE A 111 6.38 17.12 14.93
C ILE A 111 5.27 18.08 14.48
N SER A 112 4.39 17.62 13.59
CA SER A 112 3.30 18.43 13.02
C SER A 112 2.15 17.54 12.56
N LEU A 113 1.16 17.37 13.45
CA LEU A 113 -0.09 16.68 13.11
C LEU A 113 -0.78 17.29 11.86
N PRO A 114 -0.89 18.63 11.69
CA PRO A 114 -1.50 19.19 10.48
C PRO A 114 -0.80 18.76 9.18
N THR A 115 0.54 18.68 9.19
CA THR A 115 1.32 18.24 8.03
C THR A 115 1.06 16.77 7.72
N SER A 116 1.02 15.90 8.73
CA SER A 116 0.64 14.49 8.56
C SER A 116 -0.77 14.36 7.97
N LYS A 117 -1.73 15.18 8.41
CA LYS A 117 -3.09 15.19 7.86
C LYS A 117 -3.10 15.51 6.37
N VAL A 118 -2.44 16.59 5.97
CA VAL A 118 -2.33 17.00 4.56
C VAL A 118 -1.73 15.87 3.72
N LEU A 119 -0.65 15.25 4.20
CA LEU A 119 0.01 14.15 3.50
C LEU A 119 -0.91 12.95 3.30
N VAL A 120 -1.69 12.56 4.33
CA VAL A 120 -2.60 11.41 4.21
C VAL A 120 -3.82 11.73 3.34
N TYR A 121 -4.37 12.94 3.39
CA TYR A 121 -5.45 13.31 2.47
C TYR A 121 -4.98 13.33 1.01
N LEU A 122 -3.75 13.78 0.75
CA LEU A 122 -3.13 13.64 -0.57
C LEU A 122 -3.00 12.17 -0.97
N LEU A 123 -2.51 11.31 -0.07
CA LEU A 123 -2.40 9.87 -0.28
C LEU A 123 -3.76 9.21 -0.64
N ILE A 124 -4.84 9.61 0.03
CA ILE A 124 -6.20 9.13 -0.27
C ILE A 124 -6.58 9.49 -1.71
N ILE A 125 -6.41 10.76 -2.08
CA ILE A 125 -6.74 11.25 -3.43
C ILE A 125 -5.95 10.49 -4.49
N LEU A 126 -4.63 10.37 -4.31
CA LEU A 126 -3.76 9.64 -5.24
C LEU A 126 -4.16 8.17 -5.36
N SER A 127 -4.53 7.52 -4.25
CA SER A 127 -4.95 6.13 -4.24
C SER A 127 -6.27 5.92 -4.99
N LEU A 128 -7.24 6.81 -4.79
CA LEU A 128 -8.51 6.75 -5.54
C LEU A 128 -8.29 6.96 -7.04
N ILE A 129 -7.44 7.90 -7.42
CA ILE A 129 -7.10 8.14 -8.83
C ILE A 129 -6.44 6.90 -9.44
N THR A 130 -5.45 6.30 -8.77
CA THR A 130 -4.82 5.05 -9.23
C THR A 130 -5.83 3.93 -9.38
N ALA A 131 -6.76 3.76 -8.44
CA ALA A 131 -7.77 2.72 -8.53
C ALA A 131 -8.63 2.90 -9.79
N LEU A 132 -9.07 4.13 -10.07
CA LEU A 132 -9.83 4.46 -11.27
C LEU A 132 -9.02 4.25 -12.56
N GLN A 133 -7.74 4.64 -12.57
CA GLN A 133 -6.84 4.41 -13.71
C GLN A 133 -6.70 2.92 -14.03
N ARG A 134 -6.49 2.09 -13.00
CA ARG A 134 -6.38 0.64 -13.15
C ARG A 134 -7.68 0.01 -13.66
N ILE A 135 -8.83 0.45 -13.13
CA ILE A 135 -10.14 -0.02 -13.58
C ILE A 135 -10.36 0.33 -15.05
N TYR A 136 -10.08 1.59 -15.43
CA TYR A 136 -10.26 2.06 -16.79
C TYR A 136 -9.35 1.32 -17.77
N HIS A 137 -8.08 1.12 -17.42
CA HIS A 137 -7.13 0.36 -18.23
C HIS A 137 -7.60 -1.08 -18.44
N ALA A 138 -7.96 -1.78 -17.37
CA ALA A 138 -8.47 -3.15 -17.46
C ALA A 138 -9.76 -3.23 -18.28
N TYR A 139 -10.68 -2.27 -18.12
CA TYR A 139 -11.90 -2.20 -18.91
C TYR A 139 -11.62 -2.03 -20.41
N LYS A 140 -10.64 -1.20 -20.77
CA LYS A 140 -10.27 -0.95 -22.17
C LYS A 140 -9.57 -2.15 -22.81
N ASP A 141 -8.75 -2.87 -22.07
CA ASP A 141 -7.98 -4.03 -22.59
C ASP A 141 -8.87 -5.27 -22.77
N LEU A 142 -9.87 -5.46 -21.91
CA LEU A 142 -10.80 -6.59 -21.96
C LEU A 142 -11.93 -6.43 -22.98
N LYS A 143 -12.04 -5.28 -23.63
CA LYS A 143 -13.11 -4.96 -24.59
C LYS A 143 -12.60 -5.08 -26.03
#